data_AF-A0A660MW12-F1
#
_entry.id   AF-A0A660MW12-F1
#
_cell.length_a   1.000
_cell.length_b   1.000
_cell.length_c   1.000
_cell.angle_alpha   90.00
_cell.angle_beta   90.00
_cell.angle_gamma   90.00
#
_symmetry.space_group_name_H-M   'P 1'
#
loop_
_entity.id
_entity.type
_entity.pdbx_description
1 polymer ?
#
loop_
_entity_poly.entity_id
_entity_poly.type
_entity_poly.pdbx_seq_one_letter_code
_entity_poly.pdbx_strand_id
1 'polypeptide(L)'
;MRVSIDISSDHIAIYHGMSEKLLLERSGVDRELGKVLVNLDREQAISECLVLNGPGGFTNLRVGTLALNLLKTLKNNQISFFSLSKLELYNLFYQKGWIESKILVYIGQRLNVWLWDLESGRLISTVKKSEIDQLSSQYPDLTLDQVYDTTYFEPTIPQLSYEFRIDGCYLKSGNIEHFLSRDELTIHPVERLEPNYMIEPNVS
;
A
#
# COMPACT_ATOMS: atom_id res chain seq x y z
N MET A 1 15.44 -13.64 4.33
CA MET A 1 14.10 -13.78 3.71
C MET A 1 13.62 -12.45 3.17
N ARG A 2 12.88 -12.49 2.05
CA ARG A 2 12.26 -11.33 1.41
C ARG A 2 10.82 -11.18 1.88
N VAL A 3 10.45 -10.00 2.37
CA VAL A 3 9.08 -9.69 2.79
C VAL A 3 8.57 -8.43 2.08
N SER A 4 7.26 -8.29 1.99
CA SER A 4 6.61 -7.06 1.53
C SER A 4 5.53 -6.66 2.53
N ILE A 5 5.42 -5.36 2.82
CA ILE A 5 4.50 -4.87 3.85
C ILE A 5 3.73 -3.67 3.28
N ASP A 6 2.41 -3.76 3.28
CA ASP A 6 1.53 -2.63 2.99
C ASP A 6 1.14 -1.94 4.28
N ILE A 7 1.60 -0.69 4.47
CA ILE A 7 1.23 0.16 5.62
C ILE A 7 0.32 1.33 5.20
N SER A 8 -0.16 1.31 3.96
CA SER A 8 -0.88 2.39 3.30
C SER A 8 -2.39 2.14 3.19
N SER A 9 -2.82 0.89 3.38
CA SER A 9 -4.22 0.52 3.42
C SER A 9 -4.85 0.75 4.81
N ASP A 10 -6.13 0.39 4.94
CA ASP A 10 -6.90 0.47 6.20
C ASP A 10 -6.40 -0.53 7.26
N HIS A 11 -5.77 -1.62 6.81
CA HIS A 11 -4.99 -2.55 7.63
C HIS A 11 -3.50 -2.48 7.28
N ILE A 12 -2.64 -3.00 8.16
CA ILE A 12 -1.27 -3.36 7.78
C ILE A 12 -1.27 -4.80 7.27
N ALA A 13 -0.84 -5.01 6.04
CA ALA A 13 -0.71 -6.33 5.45
C ALA A 13 0.76 -6.75 5.33
N ILE A 14 1.09 -7.93 5.86
CA ILE A 14 2.45 -8.47 5.84
C ILE A 14 2.46 -9.73 4.96
N TYR A 15 3.22 -9.66 3.88
CA TYR A 15 3.40 -10.72 2.91
C TYR A 15 4.79 -11.34 3.10
N HIS A 16 4.82 -12.60 3.56
CA HIS A 16 6.06 -13.28 3.96
C HIS A 16 6.26 -14.65 3.29
N GLY A 17 5.62 -14.88 2.13
CA GLY A 17 5.93 -15.97 1.19
C GLY A 17 5.70 -17.42 1.64
N MET A 18 5.39 -17.67 2.92
CA MET A 18 5.29 -19.01 3.52
C MET A 18 3.85 -19.41 3.88
N SER A 19 2.93 -18.46 3.96
CA SER A 19 1.53 -18.68 4.31
C SER A 19 0.66 -17.56 3.75
N GLU A 20 -0.64 -17.58 4.08
CA GLU A 20 -1.50 -16.41 3.90
C GLU A 20 -0.89 -15.16 4.54
N LYS A 21 -1.13 -14.00 3.93
CA LYS A 21 -0.71 -12.70 4.45
C LYS A 21 -1.28 -12.48 5.86
N LEU A 22 -0.51 -11.85 6.73
CA LEU A 22 -1.01 -11.41 8.02
C LEU A 22 -1.66 -10.04 7.86
N LEU A 23 -2.86 -9.87 8.40
CA LEU A 23 -3.58 -8.60 8.43
C LEU A 23 -3.67 -8.09 9.87
N LEU A 24 -3.19 -6.88 10.11
CA LEU A 24 -3.26 -6.22 11.41
C LEU A 24 -4.21 -5.03 11.34
N GLU A 25 -5.23 -5.06 12.19
CA GLU A 25 -6.18 -3.96 12.34
C GLU A 25 -5.53 -2.71 12.92
N ARG A 26 -6.06 -1.55 12.55
CA ARG A 26 -5.64 -0.26 13.08
C ARG A 26 -5.79 -0.15 14.61
N SER A 27 -6.80 -0.81 15.19
CA SER A 27 -7.20 -0.66 16.60
C SER A 27 -6.14 -1.17 17.60
N GLY A 28 -5.20 -2.01 17.17
CA GLY A 28 -4.12 -2.56 18.01
C GLY A 28 -2.73 -2.51 17.39
N VAL A 29 -2.57 -1.79 16.27
CA VAL A 29 -1.34 -1.79 15.48
C VAL A 29 -0.10 -1.33 16.26
N ASP A 30 -0.28 -0.39 17.19
CA ASP A 30 0.76 0.15 18.07
C ASP A 30 1.31 -0.87 19.07
N ARG A 31 0.49 -1.86 19.44
CA ARG A 31 0.86 -2.91 20.42
C ARG A 31 1.36 -4.19 19.76
N GLU A 32 0.80 -4.53 18.60
CA GLU A 32 1.01 -5.84 17.98
C GLU A 32 2.08 -5.84 16.88
N LEU A 33 2.21 -4.76 16.10
CA LEU A 33 3.09 -4.75 14.93
C LEU A 33 4.54 -5.10 15.31
N GLY A 34 5.09 -4.50 16.37
CA GLY A 34 6.45 -4.77 16.81
C GLY A 34 6.67 -6.24 17.20
N LYS A 35 5.70 -6.86 17.88
CA LYS A 35 5.79 -8.28 18.27
C LYS A 35 5.77 -9.18 17.05
N VAL A 36 4.85 -8.91 16.11
CA VAL A 36 4.70 -9.68 14.87
C VAL A 36 5.98 -9.61 14.05
N LEU A 37 6.55 -8.41 13.88
CA LEU A 37 7.78 -8.22 13.12
C LEU A 37 8.99 -8.92 13.76
N VAL A 38 9.15 -8.85 15.08
CA VAL A 38 10.25 -9.53 15.78
C VAL A 38 10.11 -11.06 15.70
N ASN A 39 8.89 -11.59 15.86
CA ASN A 39 8.67 -13.03 15.75
C ASN A 39 8.92 -13.52 14.33
N LEU A 40 8.39 -12.82 13.34
CA LEU A 40 8.62 -13.14 11.93
C LEU A 40 10.11 -13.11 11.58
N ASP A 41 10.85 -12.13 12.08
CA ASP A 41 12.30 -12.05 11.88
C ASP A 41 13.07 -13.20 12.54
N ARG A 42 12.67 -13.62 13.74
CA ARG A 42 13.28 -14.77 14.42
C ARG A 42 13.08 -16.07 13.65
N GLU A 43 11.92 -16.23 13.03
CA GLU A 43 11.57 -17.44 12.27
C GLU A 43 12.21 -17.46 10.88
N GLN A 44 12.29 -16.31 10.20
CA GLN A 44 12.62 -16.26 8.78
C GLN A 44 13.87 -15.45 8.43
N ALA A 45 14.48 -14.76 9.40
CA ALA A 45 15.64 -13.90 9.22
C ALA A 45 15.45 -12.92 8.04
N ILE A 46 14.64 -11.88 8.25
CA ILE A 46 14.34 -10.88 7.22
C ILE A 46 15.64 -10.19 6.81
N SER A 47 15.86 -10.14 5.49
CA SER A 47 17.04 -9.53 4.85
C SER A 47 16.66 -8.37 3.94
N GLU A 48 15.47 -8.42 3.35
CA GLU A 48 14.92 -7.38 2.48
C GLU A 48 13.44 -7.18 2.76
N CYS A 49 13.01 -5.92 2.81
CA CYS A 49 11.61 -5.55 3.03
C CYS A 49 11.19 -4.43 2.08
N LEU A 50 10.25 -4.75 1.18
CA LEU A 50 9.55 -3.78 0.35
C LEU A 50 8.36 -3.23 1.14
N VAL A 51 8.20 -1.90 1.18
CA VAL A 51 7.16 -1.24 1.95
C VAL A 51 6.30 -0.39 1.05
N LEU A 52 5.00 -0.71 0.97
CA LEU A 52 4.01 0.16 0.34
C LEU A 52 3.61 1.24 1.36
N ASN A 53 4.15 2.43 1.15
CA ASN A 53 4.23 3.52 2.12
C ASN A 53 3.48 4.72 1.56
N GLY A 54 2.18 4.78 1.83
CA GLY A 54 1.33 5.91 1.55
C GLY A 54 0.79 6.03 0.12
N PRO A 55 -0.20 6.91 -0.10
CA PRO A 55 -0.94 7.65 0.93
C PRO A 55 -1.84 6.70 1.75
N GLY A 56 -2.20 7.06 2.99
CA GLY A 56 -2.92 6.12 3.86
C GLY A 56 -3.17 6.63 5.28
N GLY A 57 -3.57 5.72 6.17
CA GLY A 57 -3.83 6.04 7.58
C GLY A 57 -2.60 6.59 8.30
N PHE A 58 -2.67 7.81 8.81
CA PHE A 58 -1.57 8.43 9.60
C PHE A 58 -1.01 7.50 10.69
N THR A 59 -1.89 6.77 11.39
CA THR A 59 -1.48 5.81 12.42
C THR A 59 -0.66 4.67 11.81
N ASN A 60 -1.15 4.03 10.76
CA ASN A 60 -0.48 2.90 10.11
C ASN A 60 0.88 3.33 9.53
N LEU A 61 0.94 4.48 8.84
CA LEU A 61 2.19 5.01 8.29
C LEU A 61 3.22 5.31 9.39
N ARG A 62 2.82 5.99 10.46
CA ARG A 62 3.73 6.35 11.57
C ARG A 62 4.22 5.12 12.34
N VAL A 63 3.30 4.26 12.74
CA VAL A 63 3.63 3.06 13.53
C VAL A 63 4.40 2.06 12.67
N GLY A 64 3.99 1.89 11.41
CA GLY A 64 4.63 1.02 10.42
C GLY A 64 6.09 1.38 10.19
N THR A 65 6.35 2.62 9.81
CA THR A 65 7.71 3.11 9.56
C THR A 65 8.57 3.08 10.84
N LEU A 66 8.02 3.46 12.00
CA LEU A 66 8.74 3.38 13.27
C LEU A 66 9.14 1.94 13.62
N ALA A 67 8.20 1.01 13.61
CA ALA A 67 8.44 -0.39 13.99
C ALA A 67 9.46 -1.06 13.07
N LEU A 68 9.39 -0.81 11.76
CA LEU A 68 10.34 -1.35 10.79
C LEU A 68 11.74 -0.76 10.98
N ASN A 69 11.85 0.56 11.15
CA ASN A 69 13.15 1.18 11.45
C ASN A 69 13.76 0.64 12.74
N LEU A 70 12.95 0.42 13.79
CA LEU A 70 13.41 -0.20 15.04
C LEU A 70 13.91 -1.63 14.81
N LEU A 71 13.20 -2.45 14.02
CA LEU A 71 13.65 -3.80 13.67
C LEU A 71 15.02 -3.76 12.95
N LYS A 72 15.18 -2.85 11.98
CA LYS A 72 16.46 -2.66 11.28
C LYS A 72 17.59 -2.29 12.23
N THR A 73 17.34 -1.39 13.19
CA THR A 73 18.30 -1.03 14.24
C THR A 73 18.65 -2.21 15.13
N LEU A 74 17.65 -2.99 15.58
CA LEU A 74 17.86 -4.19 16.39
C LEU A 74 18.70 -5.26 15.68
N LYS A 75 18.63 -5.29 14.35
CA LYS A 75 19.44 -6.15 13.49
C LYS A 75 20.73 -5.49 12.99
N ASN A 76 21.21 -4.42 13.62
CA ASN A 76 22.45 -3.74 13.23
C ASN A 76 22.49 -3.37 11.73
N ASN A 77 21.38 -2.85 11.19
CA ASN A 77 21.22 -2.43 9.79
C ASN A 77 21.32 -3.55 8.74
N GLN A 78 21.13 -4.81 9.13
CA GLN A 78 21.17 -5.95 8.20
C GLN A 78 19.93 -6.09 7.28
N ILE A 79 18.89 -5.27 7.46
CA ILE A 79 17.72 -5.25 6.58
C ILE A 79 17.86 -4.15 5.53
N SER A 80 17.74 -4.52 4.26
CA SER A 80 17.56 -3.56 3.17
C SER A 80 16.08 -3.18 3.05
N PHE A 81 15.78 -1.88 3.13
CA PHE A 81 14.43 -1.37 2.93
C PHE A 81 14.28 -0.79 1.54
N PHE A 82 13.11 -1.00 0.96
CA PHE A 82 12.65 -0.36 -0.27
C PHE A 82 11.29 0.26 0.03
N SER A 83 11.05 1.48 -0.42
CA SER A 83 9.80 2.20 -0.18
C SER A 83 9.18 2.58 -1.51
N LEU A 84 7.89 2.32 -1.66
CA LEU A 84 7.08 2.67 -2.83
C LEU A 84 5.75 3.22 -2.35
N SER A 85 5.22 4.28 -2.96
CA SER A 85 3.83 4.70 -2.72
C SER A 85 2.85 3.86 -3.54
N LYS A 86 1.59 3.79 -3.09
CA LYS A 86 0.51 3.18 -3.89
C LYS A 86 0.39 3.83 -5.26
N LEU A 87 0.54 5.15 -5.35
CA LEU A 87 0.43 5.84 -6.63
C LEU A 87 1.55 5.46 -7.59
N GLU A 88 2.77 5.24 -7.10
CA GLU A 88 3.85 4.70 -7.93
C GLU A 88 3.55 3.27 -8.39
N LEU A 89 3.03 2.41 -7.50
CA LEU A 89 2.59 1.07 -7.87
C LEU A 89 1.49 1.09 -8.95
N TYR A 90 0.49 1.96 -8.80
CA TYR A 90 -0.61 2.08 -9.75
C TYR A 90 -0.18 2.70 -11.07
N ASN A 91 0.76 3.66 -11.04
CA ASN A 91 1.38 4.16 -12.26
C ASN A 91 2.11 3.04 -13.02
N LEU A 92 2.79 2.12 -12.33
CA LEU A 92 3.39 0.95 -12.99
C LEU A 92 2.32 0.06 -13.63
N PHE A 93 1.20 -0.20 -12.96
CA PHE A 93 0.08 -0.96 -13.54
C PHE A 93 -0.53 -0.26 -14.77
N TYR A 94 -0.73 1.06 -14.69
CA TYR A 94 -1.27 1.88 -15.77
C TYR A 94 -0.32 1.94 -16.98
N GLN A 95 0.98 2.15 -16.76
CA GLN A 95 1.99 2.17 -17.82
C GLN A 95 2.08 0.85 -18.59
N LYS A 96 1.72 -0.27 -17.94
CA LYS A 96 1.64 -1.60 -18.57
C LYS A 96 0.28 -1.87 -19.23
N GLY A 97 -0.68 -0.96 -19.11
CA GLY A 97 -2.03 -1.05 -19.67
C GLY A 97 -2.94 -2.05 -18.94
N TRP A 98 -2.71 -2.30 -17.64
CA TRP A 98 -3.50 -3.29 -16.88
C TRP A 98 -4.69 -2.69 -16.13
N ILE A 99 -4.62 -1.38 -15.86
CA ILE A 99 -5.67 -0.62 -15.20
C ILE A 99 -5.88 0.69 -15.95
N GLU A 100 -7.03 1.29 -15.74
CA GLU A 100 -7.43 2.54 -16.35
C GLU A 100 -6.86 3.75 -15.59
N SER A 101 -6.90 4.92 -16.21
CA SER A 101 -6.21 6.12 -15.68
C SER A 101 -6.81 6.69 -14.40
N LYS A 102 -8.09 6.44 -14.12
CA LYS A 102 -8.83 7.09 -13.03
C LYS A 102 -9.02 6.13 -11.86
N ILE A 103 -8.60 6.56 -10.67
CA ILE A 103 -8.65 5.74 -9.46
C ILE A 103 -9.11 6.54 -8.24
N LEU A 104 -9.95 5.94 -7.40
CA LEU A 104 -10.28 6.44 -6.07
C LEU A 104 -9.36 5.83 -5.03
N VAL A 105 -8.56 6.66 -4.38
CA VAL A 105 -7.46 6.26 -3.49
C VAL A 105 -7.84 6.46 -2.03
N TYR A 106 -7.65 5.41 -1.23
CA TYR A 106 -7.77 5.46 0.22
C TYR A 106 -6.62 6.29 0.80
N ILE A 107 -6.97 7.29 1.60
CA ILE A 107 -6.03 8.26 2.20
C ILE A 107 -6.05 8.25 3.73
N GLY A 108 -6.53 7.19 4.36
CA GLY A 108 -6.57 7.13 5.83
C GLY A 108 -7.75 7.84 6.49
N GLN A 109 -8.65 8.43 5.70
CA GLN A 109 -9.80 9.18 6.19
C GLN A 109 -11.07 8.33 6.15
N ARG A 110 -12.02 8.60 7.07
CA ARG A 110 -13.27 7.83 7.16
C ARG A 110 -14.23 8.13 6.01
N LEU A 111 -14.31 9.39 5.60
CA LEU A 111 -15.36 9.89 4.69
C LEU A 111 -14.83 10.38 3.35
N ASN A 112 -13.53 10.64 3.22
CA ASN A 112 -12.97 11.22 2.02
C ASN A 112 -11.91 10.30 1.41
N VAL A 113 -11.84 10.35 0.08
CA VAL A 113 -10.89 9.64 -0.77
C VAL A 113 -10.34 10.61 -1.81
N TRP A 114 -9.24 10.27 -2.46
CA TRP A 114 -8.71 11.06 -3.56
C TRP A 114 -9.15 10.48 -4.90
N LEU A 115 -9.70 11.32 -5.76
CA LEU A 115 -9.81 11.01 -7.18
C LEU A 115 -8.49 11.41 -7.84
N TRP A 116 -7.72 10.40 -8.24
CA TRP A 116 -6.41 10.57 -8.83
C TRP A 116 -6.42 10.21 -10.31
N ASP A 117 -5.61 10.94 -11.08
CA ASP A 117 -5.35 10.66 -12.48
C ASP A 117 -3.91 10.16 -12.67
N LEU A 118 -3.77 8.89 -13.03
CA LEU A 118 -2.49 8.23 -13.28
C LEU A 118 -1.84 8.71 -14.59
N GLU A 119 -2.63 9.15 -15.56
CA GLU A 119 -2.11 9.66 -16.83
C GLU A 119 -1.41 11.00 -16.64
N SER A 120 -2.07 11.95 -15.97
CA SER A 120 -1.49 13.28 -15.70
C SER A 120 -0.62 13.31 -14.44
N GLY A 121 -0.65 12.26 -13.62
CA GLY A 121 0.10 12.16 -12.37
C GLY A 121 -0.34 13.17 -11.32
N ARG A 122 -1.64 13.49 -11.25
CA ARG A 122 -2.17 14.57 -10.41
C ARG A 122 -3.45 14.19 -9.67
N LEU A 123 -3.64 14.81 -8.51
CA LEU A 123 -4.91 14.82 -7.80
C LEU A 123 -5.92 15.64 -8.59
N ILE A 124 -7.04 15.03 -8.97
CA ILE A 124 -8.17 15.75 -9.55
C ILE A 124 -8.93 16.46 -8.43
N SER A 125 -9.35 15.71 -7.40
CA SER A 125 -10.10 16.25 -6.28
C SER A 125 -10.08 15.33 -5.06
N THR A 126 -10.41 15.89 -3.90
CA THR A 126 -10.83 15.11 -2.72
C THR A 126 -12.35 14.94 -2.77
N VAL A 127 -12.82 13.71 -2.67
CA VAL A 127 -14.22 13.32 -2.89
C VAL A 127 -14.77 12.67 -1.62
N LYS A 128 -16.03 12.95 -1.27
CA LYS A 128 -16.70 12.20 -0.20
C LYS A 128 -17.16 10.83 -0.70
N LYS A 129 -17.07 9.81 0.14
CA LYS A 129 -17.51 8.45 -0.20
C LYS A 129 -18.98 8.37 -0.64
N SER A 130 -19.84 9.22 -0.09
CA SER A 130 -21.25 9.32 -0.48
C SER A 130 -21.47 9.82 -1.92
N GLU A 131 -20.44 10.33 -2.58
CA GLU A 131 -20.49 10.88 -3.94
C GLU A 131 -19.91 9.90 -4.98
N ILE A 132 -19.41 8.73 -4.56
CA ILE A 132 -18.75 7.75 -5.43
C ILE A 132 -19.68 7.24 -6.54
N ASP A 133 -20.94 6.96 -6.22
CA ASP A 133 -21.92 6.50 -7.22
C ASP A 133 -22.23 7.55 -8.31
N GLN A 134 -22.06 8.84 -8.01
CA GLN A 134 -22.22 9.89 -9.02
C GLN A 134 -20.99 9.96 -9.94
N LEU A 135 -19.80 9.72 -9.37
CA LEU A 135 -18.56 9.71 -10.13
C LEU A 135 -18.47 8.55 -11.11
N SER A 136 -19.04 7.38 -10.80
CA SER A 136 -19.04 6.25 -11.73
C SER A 136 -19.77 6.57 -13.04
N SER A 137 -20.73 7.50 -13.02
CA SER A 137 -21.40 8.00 -14.23
C SER A 137 -20.52 8.95 -15.05
N GLN A 138 -19.62 9.69 -14.39
CA GLN A 138 -18.69 10.63 -15.04
C GLN A 138 -17.42 9.93 -15.53
N TYR A 139 -16.98 8.89 -14.82
CA TYR A 139 -15.80 8.10 -15.10
C TYR A 139 -16.20 6.62 -15.15
N PRO A 140 -16.65 6.12 -16.33
CA PRO A 140 -17.11 4.74 -16.48
C PRO A 140 -16.05 3.69 -16.11
N ASP A 141 -14.78 4.06 -16.30
CA ASP A 141 -13.61 3.22 -16.10
C ASP A 141 -12.94 3.44 -14.72
N LEU A 142 -13.67 4.03 -13.77
CA LEU A 142 -13.16 4.29 -12.43
C LEU A 142 -12.84 2.97 -11.72
N THR A 143 -11.68 2.91 -11.08
CA THR A 143 -11.30 1.78 -10.22
C THR A 143 -11.12 2.25 -8.78
N LEU A 144 -11.34 1.35 -7.82
CA LEU A 144 -11.11 1.62 -6.40
C LEU A 144 -9.76 1.05 -5.95
N ASP A 145 -9.08 1.78 -5.07
CA ASP A 145 -7.90 1.31 -4.34
C ASP A 145 -8.20 0.06 -3.49
N GLN A 146 -7.18 -0.78 -3.28
CA GLN A 146 -7.29 -1.94 -2.42
C GLN A 146 -7.38 -1.55 -0.94
N VAL A 147 -8.55 -1.84 -0.37
CA VAL A 147 -8.79 -1.87 1.08
C VAL A 147 -9.20 -3.28 1.51
N TYR A 148 -8.87 -3.64 2.74
CA TYR A 148 -9.18 -4.95 3.32
C TYR A 148 -10.53 -4.97 4.03
N ASP A 149 -10.99 -3.83 4.57
CA ASP A 149 -12.37 -3.63 4.96
C ASP A 149 -13.27 -3.53 3.72
N THR A 150 -13.95 -4.63 3.41
CA THR A 150 -14.86 -4.76 2.26
C THR A 150 -16.06 -3.83 2.33
N THR A 151 -16.36 -3.28 3.52
CA THR A 151 -17.44 -2.31 3.71
C THR A 151 -16.97 -0.86 3.55
N TYR A 152 -15.66 -0.64 3.35
CA TYR A 152 -15.16 0.72 3.22
C TYR A 152 -15.71 1.38 1.96
N PHE A 153 -15.47 0.88 0.75
CA PHE A 153 -15.94 1.59 -0.45
C PHE A 153 -17.43 1.40 -0.78
N GLU A 154 -18.05 0.31 -0.31
CA GLU A 154 -19.36 -0.19 -0.74
C GLU A 154 -19.38 -0.54 -2.26
N PRO A 155 -19.77 -1.77 -2.67
CA PRO A 155 -19.15 -2.48 -3.81
C PRO A 155 -19.73 -2.21 -5.21
N THR A 156 -20.07 -0.96 -5.58
CA THR A 156 -20.59 -0.68 -6.94
C THR A 156 -19.51 -0.64 -8.03
N ILE A 157 -18.25 -0.38 -7.65
CA ILE A 157 -17.13 -0.17 -8.57
C ILE A 157 -16.07 -1.27 -8.35
N PRO A 158 -15.39 -1.77 -9.40
CA PRO A 158 -14.31 -2.73 -9.25
C PRO A 158 -13.18 -2.20 -8.36
N GLN A 159 -12.77 -3.01 -7.39
CA GLN A 159 -11.61 -2.73 -6.54
C GLN A 159 -10.36 -3.43 -7.09
N LEU A 160 -9.22 -2.75 -7.06
CA LEU A 160 -7.93 -3.40 -7.28
C LEU A 160 -7.74 -4.55 -6.29
N SER A 161 -7.20 -5.65 -6.82
CA SER A 161 -6.80 -6.79 -6.03
C SER A 161 -5.37 -7.15 -6.36
N TYR A 162 -4.42 -6.79 -5.49
CA TYR A 162 -3.02 -7.16 -5.63
C TYR A 162 -2.46 -7.85 -4.40
N GLU A 163 -1.49 -8.72 -4.65
CA GLU A 163 -0.80 -9.51 -3.63
C GLU A 163 0.69 -9.50 -3.90
N PHE A 164 1.48 -9.24 -2.85
CA PHE A 164 2.92 -9.42 -2.93
C PHE A 164 3.28 -10.86 -2.62
N ARG A 165 4.15 -11.43 -3.45
CA ARG A 165 4.81 -12.71 -3.21
C ARG A 165 6.32 -12.48 -3.16
N ILE A 166 7.09 -13.57 -3.03
CA ILE A 166 8.53 -13.49 -2.84
C ILE A 166 9.26 -12.86 -4.05
N ASP A 167 8.71 -13.09 -5.25
CA ASP A 167 9.24 -12.73 -6.56
C ASP A 167 8.66 -11.46 -7.15
N GLY A 168 7.59 -10.89 -6.56
CA GLY A 168 7.04 -9.64 -7.04
C GLY A 168 5.63 -9.32 -6.55
N CYS A 169 4.91 -8.54 -7.35
CA CYS A 169 3.52 -8.15 -7.10
C CYS A 169 2.62 -8.73 -8.20
N TYR A 170 1.50 -9.31 -7.78
CA TYR A 170 0.51 -9.92 -8.65
C TYR A 170 -0.78 -9.12 -8.57
N LEU A 171 -1.19 -8.54 -9.69
CA LEU A 171 -2.47 -7.85 -9.83
C LEU A 171 -3.49 -8.81 -10.47
N LYS A 172 -4.62 -9.01 -9.81
CA LYS A 172 -5.76 -9.77 -10.35
C LYS A 172 -6.76 -8.82 -10.98
N SER A 173 -7.03 -9.04 -12.27
CA SER A 173 -8.07 -8.36 -13.04
C SER A 173 -8.99 -9.40 -13.67
N GLY A 174 -10.14 -9.63 -13.03
CA GLY A 174 -11.02 -10.74 -13.39
C GLY A 174 -10.33 -12.11 -13.25
N ASN A 175 -10.25 -12.87 -14.35
CA ASN A 175 -9.58 -14.17 -14.39
C ASN A 175 -8.09 -14.07 -14.81
N ILE A 176 -7.59 -12.86 -15.05
CA ILE A 176 -6.21 -12.62 -15.49
C ILE A 176 -5.39 -12.17 -14.28
N GLU A 177 -4.20 -12.76 -14.15
CA GLU A 177 -3.19 -12.34 -13.18
C GLU A 177 -2.02 -11.69 -13.94
N HIS A 178 -1.72 -10.45 -13.60
CA HIS A 178 -0.57 -9.69 -14.13
C HIS A 178 0.55 -9.67 -13.09
N PHE A 179 1.79 -9.64 -13.55
CA PHE A 179 2.98 -9.78 -12.70
C PHE A 179 3.96 -8.63 -12.90
N LEU A 180 4.28 -7.91 -11.81
CA LEU A 180 5.46 -7.04 -11.71
C LEU A 180 6.55 -7.78 -10.94
N SER A 181 7.74 -7.82 -11.52
CA SER A 181 8.89 -8.43 -10.86
C SER A 181 9.32 -7.60 -9.64
N ARG A 182 9.96 -8.27 -8.68
CA ARG A 182 10.49 -7.58 -7.50
C ARG A 182 11.56 -6.57 -7.85
N ASP A 183 12.39 -6.84 -8.86
CA ASP A 183 13.45 -5.93 -9.30
C ASP A 183 12.88 -4.60 -9.84
N GLU A 184 11.69 -4.62 -10.47
CA GLU A 184 10.96 -3.41 -10.87
C GLU A 184 10.45 -2.60 -9.66
N LEU A 185 10.30 -3.22 -8.49
CA LEU A 185 9.76 -2.63 -7.27
C LEU A 185 10.84 -2.23 -6.26
N THR A 186 12.07 -2.74 -6.41
CA THR A 186 13.17 -2.58 -5.47
C THR A 186 14.39 -1.92 -6.11
N ILE A 187 14.18 -0.79 -6.80
CA ILE A 187 15.23 -0.12 -7.58
C ILE A 187 16.32 0.47 -6.67
N HIS A 188 15.92 1.24 -5.66
CA HIS A 188 16.85 1.93 -4.76
C HIS A 188 16.53 1.65 -3.30
N PRO A 189 17.46 1.09 -2.53
CA PRO A 189 17.26 0.89 -1.11
C PRO A 189 17.24 2.24 -0.40
N VAL A 190 16.41 2.36 0.61
CA VAL A 190 16.34 3.53 1.50
C VAL A 190 17.10 3.24 2.79
N GLU A 191 17.82 4.25 3.28
CA GLU A 191 18.53 4.15 4.55
C GLU A 191 17.53 3.98 5.71
N ARG A 192 16.47 4.76 5.67
CA ARG A 192 15.41 4.81 6.68
C ARG A 192 14.06 4.99 6.00
N LEU A 193 13.02 4.37 6.56
CA LEU A 193 11.65 4.59 6.14
C LEU A 193 11.10 5.88 6.77
N GLU A 194 10.60 6.78 5.95
CA GLU A 194 9.87 7.97 6.38
C GLU A 194 8.41 7.86 5.93
N PRO A 195 7.42 8.14 6.81
CA PRO A 195 6.02 7.99 6.45
C PRO A 195 5.66 8.97 5.32
N ASN A 196 5.19 8.42 4.20
CA ASN A 196 4.80 9.23 3.07
C ASN A 196 3.32 9.61 3.19
N TYR A 197 3.06 10.82 3.68
CA TYR A 197 1.70 11.33 3.79
C TYR A 197 1.15 11.86 2.47
N MET A 198 2.02 12.13 1.49
CA MET A 198 1.69 12.85 0.25
C MET A 198 0.94 14.18 0.49
N ILE A 199 1.19 14.81 1.63
CA ILE A 199 0.68 16.13 1.99
C ILE A 199 1.87 17.07 1.96
N GLU A 200 1.82 18.09 1.11
CA GLU A 200 2.77 19.19 1.22
C GLU A 200 2.51 19.90 2.56
N PRO A 201 3.55 20.16 3.38
CA PRO A 201 3.35 20.94 4.59
C PRO A 201 2.83 22.32 4.21
N ASN A 202 1.67 22.72 4.77
CA ASN A 202 1.07 24.05 4.60
C ASN A 202 1.89 25.18 5.26
N VAL A 203 3.19 25.01 5.49
CA VAL A 203 4.06 26.01 6.11
C VAL A 203 4.88 26.67 5.01
N SER A 204 4.34 27.77 4.49
CA SER A 204 5.04 28.81 3.73
C SER A 204 5.47 29.95 4.63
#